data_AF-A0A428RKN6-F1
#
_entry.id   AF-A0A428RKN6-F1
#
_cell.length_a   1.000
_cell.length_b   1.000
_cell.length_c   1.000
_cell.angle_alpha   90.00
_cell.angle_beta   90.00
_cell.angle_gamma   90.00
#
_symmetry.space_group_name_H-M   'P 1'
#
loop_
_entity.id
_entity.type
_entity.pdbx_description
1 polymer ?
#
loop_
_entity_poly.entity_id
_entity_poly.type
_entity_poly.pdbx_seq_one_letter_code
_entity_poly.pdbx_strand_id
1 'polypeptide(L)'
;MAAYGILLVMISLWSIPVAWTGALSQIDQLIEGSRWESLLEERQMLRTAVQAFAGLLPTILLALFLYLLPLFLELLAEFKGVKTHALRDEFVQRFYFAFLFIQIFLVVSIASFFTVSIDELAANVGELQRARDVLDILSRNLPKAANYFFSYMILQSLSASSATLLQAGTLITRYVLGPLLDSTPRAKWLRHTSPVSVRWSAVFPAYTNFACIALTYCIISPLISAFAILTFGLLWAAQRYMIFYVYQSDYDTGGVLYPRALNQTFTGV
;
A
#
# COMPACT_ATOMS: atom_id res chain seq x y z
N MET A 1 12.86 -12.27 19.01
CA MET A 1 12.90 -10.83 19.33
C MET A 1 13.56 -10.00 18.22
N ALA A 2 14.66 -10.46 17.59
CA ALA A 2 15.31 -9.73 16.48
C ALA A 2 14.38 -9.36 15.31
N ALA A 3 13.49 -10.27 14.87
CA ALA A 3 12.56 -10.00 13.77
C ALA A 3 11.63 -8.80 14.05
N TYR A 4 11.10 -8.67 15.27
CA TYR A 4 10.21 -7.57 15.64
C TYR A 4 10.96 -6.22 15.66
N GLY A 5 12.23 -6.21 16.09
CA GLY A 5 13.10 -5.03 16.02
C GLY A 5 13.40 -4.62 14.58
N ILE A 6 13.74 -5.58 13.71
CA ILE A 6 13.94 -5.32 12.27
C ILE A 6 12.66 -4.78 11.63
N LEU A 7 11.49 -5.25 12.05
CA LEU A 7 10.21 -4.80 11.51
C LEU A 7 9.84 -3.39 11.97
N LEU A 8 10.09 -3.03 13.24
CA LEU A 8 9.93 -1.65 13.70
C LEU A 8 10.87 -0.71 12.96
N VAL A 9 12.14 -1.10 12.81
CA VAL A 9 13.13 -0.36 12.05
C VAL A 9 12.73 -0.27 10.58
N MET A 10 12.17 -1.32 9.99
CA MET A 10 11.69 -1.33 8.62
C MET A 10 10.47 -0.41 8.45
N ILE A 11 9.50 -0.45 9.36
CA ILE A 11 8.33 0.44 9.34
C ILE A 11 8.78 1.90 9.42
N SER A 12 9.73 2.23 10.31
CA SER A 12 10.27 3.58 10.43
C SER A 12 11.16 3.99 9.26
N LEU A 13 11.98 3.09 8.72
CA LEU A 13 12.86 3.39 7.58
C LEU A 13 12.07 3.52 6.29
N TRP A 14 10.94 2.83 6.14
CA TRP A 14 10.12 2.89 4.93
C TRP A 14 9.40 4.24 4.77
N SER A 15 9.23 5.02 5.84
CA SER A 15 8.72 6.39 5.72
C SER A 15 9.70 7.30 4.98
N ILE A 16 11.01 7.02 5.03
CA ILE A 16 12.05 7.84 4.35
C ILE A 16 11.90 7.76 2.82
N PRO A 17 11.88 6.58 2.17
CA PRO A 17 11.62 6.50 0.73
C PRO A 17 10.28 7.13 0.32
N VAL A 18 9.22 6.93 1.10
CA VAL A 18 7.89 7.50 0.81
C VAL A 18 7.92 9.03 0.90
N ALA A 19 8.52 9.59 1.95
CA ALA A 19 8.72 11.03 2.09
C ALA A 19 9.59 11.60 0.97
N TRP A 20 10.63 10.87 0.57
CA TRP A 20 11.50 11.27 -0.54
C TRP A 20 10.74 11.30 -1.87
N THR A 21 9.86 10.33 -2.14
CA THR A 21 8.97 10.38 -3.32
C THR A 21 7.99 11.55 -3.27
N GLY A 22 7.47 11.90 -2.09
CA GLY A 22 6.64 13.10 -1.93
C GLY A 22 7.41 14.39 -2.19
N ALA A 23 8.64 14.50 -1.70
CA ALA A 23 9.51 15.65 -2.00
C ALA A 23 9.85 15.74 -3.50
N LEU A 24 10.12 14.61 -4.15
CA LEU A 24 10.33 14.53 -5.61
C LEU A 24 9.09 14.96 -6.42
N SER A 25 7.87 14.79 -5.91
CA SER A 25 6.66 15.30 -6.58
C SER A 25 6.50 16.82 -6.53
N GLN A 26 7.25 17.50 -5.66
CA GLN A 26 7.30 18.95 -5.55
C GLN A 26 8.56 19.54 -6.21
N ILE A 27 9.16 18.83 -7.17
CA ILE A 27 10.42 19.27 -7.77
C ILE A 27 10.31 20.68 -8.39
N ASP A 28 9.14 21.06 -8.90
CA ASP A 28 8.93 22.38 -9.50
C ASP A 28 9.16 23.50 -8.46
N GLN A 29 8.77 23.29 -7.20
CA GLN A 29 9.01 24.21 -6.08
C GLN A 29 10.47 24.21 -5.61
N LEU A 30 11.20 23.11 -5.86
CA LEU A 30 12.63 23.00 -5.56
C LEU A 30 13.52 23.57 -6.67
N ILE A 31 12.98 23.65 -7.89
CA ILE A 31 13.67 24.20 -9.06
C ILE A 31 13.48 25.72 -9.12
N GLU A 32 12.31 26.24 -8.72
CA GLU A 32 12.05 27.67 -8.55
C GLU A 32 13.08 28.30 -7.59
N GLY A 33 13.97 29.15 -8.13
CA GLY A 33 15.03 29.82 -7.35
C GLY A 33 16.37 29.08 -7.29
N SER A 34 16.54 27.97 -8.01
CA SER A 34 17.80 27.24 -8.12
C SER A 34 18.60 27.64 -9.38
N ARG A 35 19.93 27.49 -9.34
CA ARG A 35 20.83 27.69 -10.50
C ARG A 35 20.48 26.83 -11.74
N TRP A 36 19.62 25.82 -11.59
CA TRP A 36 19.19 24.97 -12.68
C TRP A 36 18.07 25.58 -13.52
N GLU A 37 17.31 26.55 -12.99
CA GLU A 37 16.23 27.24 -13.71
C GLU A 37 16.75 27.91 -14.99
N SER A 38 17.88 28.62 -14.91
CA SER A 38 18.49 29.29 -16.08
C SER A 38 19.03 28.32 -17.14
N LEU A 39 19.40 27.10 -16.76
CA LEU A 39 19.85 26.04 -17.70
C LEU A 39 18.66 25.33 -18.38
N LEU A 40 17.50 25.30 -17.71
CA LEU A 40 16.26 24.72 -18.22
C LEU A 40 15.47 25.68 -19.11
N GLU A 41 15.60 27.01 -18.92
CA GLU A 41 15.00 28.03 -19.79
C GLU A 41 15.61 28.06 -21.20
N GLU A 42 16.90 27.74 -21.35
CA GLU A 42 17.61 27.80 -22.63
C GLU A 42 17.15 26.73 -23.65
N ARG A 43 16.47 25.67 -23.17
CA ARG A 43 16.01 24.53 -23.99
C ARG A 43 14.59 24.14 -23.59
N GLN A 44 13.59 24.81 -24.18
CA GLN A 44 12.17 24.58 -23.92
C GLN A 44 11.74 23.09 -24.00
N MET A 45 12.36 22.32 -24.90
CA MET A 45 12.13 20.87 -25.03
C MET A 45 12.64 20.06 -23.82
N LEU A 46 13.75 20.48 -23.21
CA LEU A 46 14.36 19.83 -22.05
C LEU A 46 13.56 20.12 -20.78
N ARG A 47 13.00 21.34 -20.65
CA ARG A 47 12.08 21.71 -19.58
C ARG A 47 10.82 20.85 -19.58
N THR A 48 10.18 20.68 -20.74
CA THR A 48 8.98 19.83 -20.85
C THR A 48 9.28 18.36 -20.55
N ALA A 49 10.42 17.84 -21.01
CA ALA A 49 10.82 16.45 -20.73
C ALA A 49 11.14 16.24 -19.24
N VAL A 50 11.85 17.16 -18.60
CA VAL A 50 12.18 17.08 -17.16
C VAL A 50 10.93 17.22 -16.30
N GLN A 51 10.01 18.13 -16.62
CA GLN A 51 8.74 18.28 -15.91
C GLN A 51 7.85 17.04 -16.08
N ALA A 52 7.78 16.48 -17.29
CA ALA A 52 7.03 15.24 -17.53
C ALA A 52 7.63 14.05 -16.76
N PHE A 53 8.95 13.89 -16.77
CA PHE A 53 9.63 12.85 -15.99
C PHE A 53 9.46 13.07 -14.49
N ALA A 54 9.59 14.30 -14.00
CA ALA A 54 9.45 14.63 -12.59
C ALA A 54 8.03 14.42 -12.04
N GLY A 55 6.98 14.62 -12.85
CA GLY A 55 5.61 14.31 -12.43
C GLY A 55 5.31 12.80 -12.39
N LEU A 56 5.90 12.03 -13.32
CA LEU A 56 5.62 10.59 -13.44
C LEU A 56 6.46 9.72 -12.49
N LEU A 57 7.71 10.10 -12.26
CA LEU A 57 8.70 9.31 -11.52
C LEU A 57 8.30 9.05 -10.05
N PRO A 58 7.78 10.03 -9.28
CA PRO A 58 7.29 9.79 -7.91
C PRO A 58 6.19 8.73 -7.84
N THR A 59 5.24 8.81 -8.78
CA THR A 59 4.09 7.90 -8.84
C THR A 59 4.55 6.46 -9.14
N ILE A 60 5.47 6.32 -10.10
CA ILE A 60 6.05 5.01 -10.46
C ILE A 60 6.87 4.44 -9.30
N LEU A 61 7.72 5.26 -8.67
CA LEU A 61 8.52 4.82 -7.52
C LEU A 61 7.64 4.41 -6.34
N LEU A 62 6.60 5.18 -6.03
CA LEU A 62 5.67 4.84 -4.95
C LEU A 62 4.95 3.51 -5.22
N ALA A 63 4.45 3.32 -6.44
CA ALA A 63 3.82 2.06 -6.84
C ALA A 63 4.80 0.89 -6.75
N LEU A 64 6.05 1.08 -7.17
CA LEU A 64 7.12 0.08 -7.07
C LEU A 64 7.41 -0.29 -5.61
N PHE A 65 7.49 0.70 -4.72
CA PHE A 65 7.70 0.46 -3.29
C PHE A 65 6.56 -0.36 -2.69
N LEU A 66 5.30 0.03 -2.92
CA LEU A 66 4.14 -0.71 -2.41
C LEU A 66 4.10 -2.15 -2.92
N TYR A 67 4.53 -2.41 -4.16
CA TYR A 67 4.65 -3.75 -4.71
C TYR A 67 5.80 -4.57 -4.09
N LEU A 68 6.94 -3.93 -3.82
CA LEU A 68 8.14 -4.58 -3.31
C LEU A 68 7.99 -4.98 -1.83
N LEU A 69 7.22 -4.23 -1.06
CA LEU A 69 7.07 -4.42 0.39
C LEU A 69 6.63 -5.85 0.80
N PRO A 70 5.53 -6.44 0.29
CA PRO A 70 5.16 -7.80 0.64
C PRO A 70 6.20 -8.83 0.19
N LEU A 71 6.94 -8.56 -0.90
CA LEU A 71 8.02 -9.42 -1.39
C LEU A 71 9.24 -9.40 -0.46
N PHE A 72 9.57 -8.24 0.08
CA PHE A 72 10.61 -8.13 1.12
C PHE A 72 10.20 -8.86 2.41
N LEU A 73 8.93 -8.77 2.81
CA LEU A 73 8.43 -9.50 3.99
C LEU A 73 8.48 -11.03 3.79
N GLU A 74 8.22 -11.52 2.59
CA GLU A 74 8.38 -12.94 2.24
C GLU A 74 9.84 -13.38 2.35
N LEU A 75 10.78 -12.59 1.79
CA LEU A 75 12.21 -12.85 1.94
C LEU A 75 12.64 -12.88 3.40
N LEU A 76 12.16 -11.94 4.22
CA LEU A 76 12.47 -11.88 5.64
C LEU A 76 11.91 -13.10 6.40
N ALA A 77 10.73 -13.60 6.01
CA ALA A 77 10.18 -14.83 6.55
C ALA A 77 11.04 -16.05 6.18
N GLU A 78 11.60 -16.08 4.97
CA GLU A 78 12.52 -17.12 4.52
C GLU A 78 13.86 -17.06 5.27
N PHE A 79 14.44 -15.87 5.45
CA PHE A 79 15.64 -15.67 6.29
C PHE A 79 15.43 -16.08 7.75
N LYS A 80 14.21 -15.96 8.26
CA LYS A 80 13.84 -16.43 9.61
C LYS A 80 13.78 -17.96 9.71
N GLY A 81 13.84 -18.68 8.58
CA GLY A 81 13.81 -20.15 8.54
C GLY A 81 12.41 -20.72 8.70
N VAL A 82 11.39 -20.05 8.16
CA VAL A 82 10.03 -20.59 8.14
C VAL A 82 9.96 -21.83 7.23
N LYS A 83 9.38 -22.92 7.73
CA LYS A 83 9.44 -24.25 7.10
C LYS A 83 8.37 -24.50 6.02
N THR A 84 7.26 -23.77 6.05
CA THR A 84 6.12 -23.98 5.13
C THR A 84 5.64 -22.67 4.53
N HIS A 85 5.08 -22.73 3.31
CA HIS A 85 4.50 -21.55 2.65
C HIS A 85 3.32 -20.96 3.43
N ALA A 86 2.50 -21.79 4.08
CA ALA A 86 1.40 -21.31 4.93
C ALA A 86 1.91 -20.47 6.11
N LEU A 87 2.96 -20.93 6.80
CA LEU A 87 3.57 -20.16 7.90
C LEU A 87 4.25 -18.88 7.41
N ARG A 88 4.76 -18.87 6.16
CA ARG A 88 5.32 -17.68 5.52
C ARG A 88 4.23 -16.64 5.31
N ASP A 89 3.10 -17.05 4.74
CA ASP A 89 1.96 -16.16 4.49
C ASP A 89 1.37 -15.59 5.76
N GLU A 90 1.26 -16.43 6.78
CA GLU A 90 0.88 -16.05 8.13
C GLU A 90 1.78 -14.97 8.74
N PHE A 91 3.10 -15.11 8.56
CA PHE A 91 4.08 -14.13 9.00
C PHE A 91 3.88 -12.81 8.25
N VAL A 92 3.84 -12.88 6.92
CA VAL A 92 3.68 -11.72 6.04
C VAL A 92 2.37 -11.00 6.35
N GLN A 93 1.25 -11.71 6.51
CA GLN A 93 -0.04 -11.12 6.87
C GLN A 93 0.05 -10.31 8.16
N ARG A 94 0.69 -10.86 9.21
CA ARG A 94 0.80 -10.20 10.50
C ARG A 94 1.57 -8.88 10.40
N PHE A 95 2.72 -8.91 9.73
CA PHE A 95 3.60 -7.75 9.67
C PHE A 95 3.16 -6.73 8.64
N TYR A 96 2.63 -7.19 7.51
CA TYR A 96 2.06 -6.30 6.52
C TYR A 96 0.83 -5.58 7.06
N PHE A 97 -0.02 -6.25 7.85
CA PHE A 97 -1.12 -5.60 8.56
C PHE A 97 -0.62 -4.51 9.51
N ALA A 98 0.36 -4.82 10.37
CA ALA A 98 0.91 -3.84 11.30
C ALA A 98 1.51 -2.63 10.55
N PHE A 99 2.18 -2.86 9.43
CA PHE A 99 2.69 -1.81 8.56
C PHE A 99 1.56 -0.93 8.00
N LEU A 100 0.54 -1.53 7.40
CA LEU A 100 -0.58 -0.79 6.80
C LEU A 100 -1.35 0.00 7.86
N PHE A 101 -1.60 -0.59 9.03
CA PHE A 101 -2.29 0.08 10.12
C PHE A 101 -1.48 1.26 10.67
N ILE A 102 -0.18 1.10 10.88
CA ILE A 102 0.66 2.20 11.38
C ILE A 102 0.80 3.28 10.31
N GLN A 103 1.10 2.92 9.06
CA GLN A 103 1.45 3.90 8.04
C GLN A 103 0.25 4.52 7.34
N ILE A 104 -0.71 3.70 6.90
CA ILE A 104 -1.86 4.19 6.13
C ILE A 104 -2.96 4.71 7.04
N PHE A 105 -3.13 4.12 8.23
CA PHE A 105 -4.13 4.58 9.18
C PHE A 105 -3.54 5.60 10.17
N LEU A 106 -2.67 5.20 11.11
CA LEU A 106 -2.21 6.10 12.17
C LEU A 106 -1.43 7.31 11.64
N VAL A 107 -0.41 7.09 10.82
CA VAL A 107 0.45 8.17 10.31
C VAL A 107 -0.34 9.12 9.43
N VAL A 108 -1.26 8.65 8.58
CA VAL A 108 -2.08 9.56 7.78
C VAL A 108 -3.10 10.34 8.61
N SER A 109 -3.73 9.69 9.60
CA SER A 109 -4.62 10.38 10.56
C SER A 109 -3.89 11.49 11.30
N ILE A 110 -2.62 11.26 11.65
CA ILE A 110 -1.75 12.26 12.29
C ILE A 110 -1.24 13.29 11.27
N ALA A 111 -0.85 12.89 10.07
CA ALA A 111 -0.28 13.76 9.03
C ALA A 111 -1.29 14.74 8.44
N SER A 112 -2.58 14.37 8.38
CA SER A 112 -3.67 15.26 7.96
C SER A 112 -3.82 16.51 8.85
N PHE A 113 -3.19 16.53 10.03
CA PHE A 113 -3.01 17.71 10.88
C PHE A 113 -1.90 18.63 10.36
N PHE A 114 -0.77 18.06 9.92
CA PHE A 114 0.48 18.76 9.63
C PHE A 114 0.56 19.36 8.23
N THR A 115 -0.28 18.91 7.28
CA THR A 115 -0.42 19.58 5.98
C THR A 115 -1.11 20.94 6.09
N VAL A 116 -1.80 21.23 7.20
CA VAL A 116 -2.42 22.54 7.47
C VAL A 116 -1.46 23.51 8.17
N SER A 117 -0.42 23.00 8.85
CA SER A 117 0.53 23.79 9.63
C SER A 117 1.95 23.18 9.58
N ILE A 118 2.68 23.39 8.49
CA ILE A 118 4.11 22.98 8.40
C ILE A 118 4.95 23.67 9.51
N ASP A 119 4.55 24.87 9.93
CA ASP A 119 5.19 25.61 11.04
C ASP A 119 4.95 24.97 12.43
N GLU A 120 3.81 24.29 12.63
CA GLU A 120 3.53 23.56 13.89
C GLU A 120 4.22 22.20 13.95
N LEU A 121 4.66 21.63 12.81
CA LEU A 121 5.45 20.41 12.76
C LEU A 121 6.83 20.62 13.43
N ALA A 122 7.50 21.73 13.12
CA ALA A 122 8.82 22.03 13.69
C ALA A 122 8.75 22.38 15.18
N ALA A 123 7.67 23.00 15.63
CA ALA A 123 7.47 23.39 17.03
C ALA A 123 7.10 22.21 17.95
N ASN A 124 6.24 21.29 17.48
CA ASN A 124 5.66 20.24 18.33
C ASN A 124 6.41 18.90 18.30
N VAL A 125 7.35 18.70 17.38
CA VAL A 125 8.21 17.49 17.41
C VAL A 125 9.05 17.42 18.70
N GLY A 126 9.31 18.57 19.34
CA GLY A 126 9.94 18.63 20.66
C GLY A 126 9.05 18.19 21.83
N GLU A 127 7.72 18.18 21.68
CA GLU A 127 6.75 17.85 22.75
C GLU A 127 6.32 16.38 22.75
N LEU A 128 6.74 15.57 21.78
CA LEU A 128 6.40 14.14 21.64
C LEU A 128 7.08 13.22 22.69
N GLN A 129 7.29 13.69 23.91
CA GLN A 129 8.00 12.92 24.95
C GLN A 129 7.10 11.93 25.71
N ARG A 130 5.76 12.04 25.62
CA ARG A 130 4.83 11.12 26.30
C ARG A 130 3.76 10.54 25.36
N ALA A 131 3.40 9.29 25.61
CA ALA A 131 2.36 8.58 24.87
C ALA A 131 0.95 9.20 24.98
N ARG A 132 0.69 10.02 26.01
CA ARG A 132 -0.59 10.74 26.18
C ARG A 132 -0.77 11.85 25.15
N ASP A 133 0.29 12.57 24.82
CA ASP A 133 0.21 13.71 23.91
C ASP A 133 -0.12 13.23 22.48
N VAL A 134 0.39 12.05 22.11
CA VAL A 134 0.05 11.38 20.84
C VAL A 134 -1.44 11.03 20.76
N LEU A 135 -2.04 10.55 21.86
CA LEU A 135 -3.47 10.18 21.90
C LEU A 135 -4.37 11.42 21.82
N ASP A 136 -4.00 12.51 22.50
CA ASP A 136 -4.75 13.76 22.44
C ASP A 136 -4.70 14.39 21.05
N ILE A 137 -3.53 14.38 20.39
CA ILE A 137 -3.39 14.81 19.01
C ILE A 137 -4.21 13.93 18.07
N LEU A 138 -4.19 12.61 18.24
CA LEU A 138 -4.94 11.68 17.39
C LEU A 138 -6.46 11.91 17.51
N SER A 139 -6.97 12.09 18.73
CA SER A 139 -8.41 12.30 18.97
C SER A 139 -8.97 13.55 18.29
N ARG A 140 -8.20 14.66 18.28
CA ARG A 140 -8.59 15.91 17.63
C ARG A 140 -8.54 15.83 16.10
N ASN A 141 -7.71 14.95 15.57
CA ASN A 141 -7.39 14.89 14.14
C ASN A 141 -8.10 13.77 13.38
N LEU A 142 -8.54 12.72 14.08
CA LEU A 142 -9.38 11.68 13.54
C LEU A 142 -10.55 12.25 12.71
N PRO A 143 -11.38 13.19 13.20
CA PRO A 143 -12.48 13.75 12.39
C PRO A 143 -12.03 14.51 11.14
N LYS A 144 -10.89 15.23 11.19
CA LYS A 144 -10.36 15.99 10.05
C LYS A 144 -9.88 15.07 8.92
N ALA A 145 -9.27 13.94 9.28
CA ALA A 145 -8.80 12.94 8.34
C ALA A 145 -9.95 12.12 7.70
N ALA A 146 -11.20 12.24 8.17
CA ALA A 146 -12.34 11.49 7.61
C ALA A 146 -12.52 11.74 6.10
N ASN A 147 -12.34 12.98 5.64
CA ASN A 147 -12.45 13.33 4.22
C ASN A 147 -11.40 12.62 3.36
N TYR A 148 -10.16 12.52 3.85
CA TYR A 148 -9.12 11.75 3.19
C TYR A 148 -9.54 10.28 3.07
N PHE A 149 -10.04 9.67 4.15
CA PHE A 149 -10.45 8.27 4.12
C PHE A 149 -11.66 8.01 3.23
N PHE A 150 -12.58 8.95 3.06
CA PHE A 150 -13.64 8.84 2.05
C PHE A 150 -13.05 8.72 0.64
N SER A 151 -12.20 9.67 0.24
CA SER A 151 -11.56 9.65 -1.07
C SER A 151 -10.69 8.42 -1.26
N TYR A 152 -9.95 8.02 -0.23
CA TYR A 152 -9.10 6.84 -0.24
C TYR A 152 -9.90 5.54 -0.44
N MET A 153 -11.02 5.35 0.27
CA MET A 153 -11.87 4.17 0.13
C MET A 153 -12.52 4.08 -1.25
N ILE A 154 -13.02 5.21 -1.79
CA ILE A 154 -13.56 5.24 -3.15
C ILE A 154 -12.46 4.92 -4.17
N LEU A 155 -11.32 5.59 -4.08
CA LEU A 155 -10.21 5.37 -5.00
C LEU A 155 -9.74 3.92 -4.98
N GLN A 156 -9.56 3.35 -3.79
CA GLN A 156 -9.12 1.97 -3.66
C GLN A 156 -10.19 0.96 -4.05
N SER A 157 -11.47 1.20 -3.75
CA SER A 157 -12.53 0.29 -4.18
C SER A 157 -12.60 0.18 -5.70
N LEU A 158 -12.60 1.31 -6.42
CA LEU A 158 -12.60 1.30 -7.88
C LEU A 158 -11.28 0.75 -8.42
N SER A 159 -10.15 1.30 -7.96
CA SER A 159 -8.83 0.93 -8.51
C SER A 159 -8.48 -0.53 -8.22
N ALA A 160 -8.68 -1.01 -7.00
CA ALA A 160 -8.35 -2.39 -6.64
C ALA A 160 -9.30 -3.39 -7.29
N SER A 161 -10.61 -3.13 -7.36
CA SER A 161 -11.54 -4.00 -8.07
C SER A 161 -11.28 -4.04 -9.57
N SER A 162 -10.98 -2.90 -10.19
CA SER A 162 -10.60 -2.86 -11.60
C SER A 162 -9.25 -3.55 -11.85
N ALA A 163 -8.24 -3.32 -11.01
CA ALA A 163 -6.92 -3.94 -11.16
C ALA A 163 -6.96 -5.46 -10.96
N THR A 164 -7.76 -5.93 -10.01
CA THR A 164 -7.98 -7.37 -9.78
C THR A 164 -8.65 -8.00 -10.99
N LEU A 165 -9.73 -7.43 -11.53
CA LEU A 165 -10.36 -7.94 -12.75
C LEU A 165 -9.46 -7.88 -13.99
N LEU A 166 -8.72 -6.78 -14.17
CA LEU A 166 -7.85 -6.57 -15.33
C LEU A 166 -6.64 -7.52 -15.34
N GLN A 167 -6.13 -7.89 -14.17
CA GLN A 167 -4.91 -8.68 -14.01
C GLN A 167 -3.74 -8.21 -14.88
N ALA A 168 -3.41 -6.91 -14.82
CA ALA A 168 -2.41 -6.30 -15.71
C ALA A 168 -1.08 -7.09 -15.77
N GLY A 169 -0.61 -7.63 -14.64
CA GLY A 169 0.60 -8.45 -14.59
C GLY A 169 0.52 -9.75 -15.41
N THR A 170 -0.61 -10.46 -15.37
CA THR A 170 -0.78 -11.71 -16.16
C THR A 170 -0.94 -11.39 -17.64
N LEU A 171 -1.61 -10.29 -17.99
CA LEU A 171 -1.72 -9.83 -19.38
C LEU A 171 -0.36 -9.42 -19.96
N ILE A 172 0.40 -8.58 -19.24
CA ILE A 172 1.73 -8.14 -19.70
C ILE A 172 2.66 -9.34 -19.87
N THR A 173 2.66 -10.26 -18.89
CA THR A 173 3.53 -11.45 -18.96
C THR A 173 3.17 -12.37 -20.13
N ARG A 174 1.89 -12.45 -20.50
CA ARG A 174 1.41 -13.33 -21.58
C ARG A 174 1.53 -12.70 -22.97
N TYR A 175 1.15 -11.44 -23.13
CA TYR A 175 1.11 -10.75 -24.43
C TYR A 175 2.39 -10.02 -24.80
N VAL A 176 3.15 -9.52 -23.81
CA VAL A 176 4.40 -8.76 -24.06
C VAL A 176 5.62 -9.64 -23.83
N LEU A 177 5.75 -10.24 -22.65
CA LEU A 177 6.94 -11.04 -22.32
C LEU A 177 6.96 -12.40 -23.02
N GLY A 178 5.81 -13.04 -23.21
CA GLY A 178 5.70 -14.32 -23.92
C GLY A 178 6.37 -14.32 -25.29
N PRO A 179 5.97 -13.45 -26.23
CA PRO A 179 6.59 -13.40 -27.56
C PRO A 179 8.06 -12.95 -27.54
N LEU A 180 8.49 -12.16 -26.55
CA LEU A 180 9.87 -11.68 -26.45
C LEU A 180 10.84 -12.71 -25.86
N LEU A 181 10.40 -13.52 -24.89
CA LEU A 181 11.28 -14.39 -24.09
C LEU A 181 11.12 -15.88 -24.41
N ASP A 182 9.97 -16.33 -24.91
CA ASP A 182 9.70 -17.76 -25.04
C ASP A 182 10.19 -18.31 -26.39
N SER A 183 11.45 -18.77 -26.43
CA SER A 183 12.04 -19.41 -27.62
C SER A 183 11.72 -20.90 -27.75
N THR A 184 11.44 -21.61 -26.64
CA THR A 184 11.21 -23.07 -26.65
C THR A 184 9.72 -23.44 -26.53
N PRO A 185 9.25 -24.53 -27.17
CA PRO A 185 7.87 -25.00 -27.03
C PRO A 185 7.47 -25.28 -25.57
N ARG A 186 8.43 -25.76 -24.76
CA ARG A 186 8.22 -26.00 -23.32
C ARG A 186 8.00 -24.71 -22.54
N ALA A 187 8.76 -23.64 -22.83
CA ALA A 187 8.58 -22.34 -22.19
C ALA A 187 7.20 -21.75 -22.51
N LYS A 188 6.78 -21.83 -23.78
CA LYS A 188 5.43 -21.42 -24.20
C LYS A 188 4.35 -22.22 -23.48
N TRP A 189 4.46 -23.55 -23.48
CA TRP A 189 3.49 -24.41 -22.79
C TRP A 189 3.39 -24.06 -21.30
N LEU A 190 4.53 -23.98 -20.59
CA LEU A 190 4.56 -23.66 -19.17
C LEU A 190 3.93 -22.31 -18.86
N ARG A 191 4.20 -21.26 -19.65
CA ARG A 191 3.59 -19.94 -19.46
C ARG A 191 2.07 -19.96 -19.65
N HIS A 192 1.58 -20.75 -20.59
CA HIS A 192 0.15 -20.87 -20.87
C HIS A 192 -0.61 -21.74 -19.86
N THR A 193 0.06 -22.74 -19.26
CA THR A 193 -0.55 -23.69 -18.32
C THR A 193 -0.28 -23.40 -16.85
N SER A 194 0.59 -22.43 -16.53
CA SER A 194 0.88 -22.09 -15.14
C SER A 194 -0.34 -21.48 -14.45
N PRO A 195 -0.68 -21.94 -13.24
CA PRO A 195 -1.77 -21.38 -12.45
C PRO A 195 -1.52 -19.90 -12.15
N VAL A 196 -2.58 -19.10 -12.14
CA VAL A 196 -2.52 -17.74 -11.59
C VAL A 196 -2.79 -17.85 -10.09
N SER A 197 -1.71 -17.83 -9.31
CA SER A 197 -1.76 -17.86 -7.84
C SER A 197 -2.05 -16.47 -7.27
N VAL A 198 -2.84 -16.40 -6.21
CA VAL A 198 -3.10 -15.16 -5.47
C VAL A 198 -2.31 -15.14 -4.16
N ARG A 199 -1.64 -14.01 -3.89
CA ARG A 199 -0.89 -13.78 -2.65
C ARG A 199 -1.84 -13.34 -1.54
N TRP A 200 -2.52 -14.31 -0.92
CA TRP A 200 -3.46 -14.07 0.17
C TRP A 200 -2.84 -13.28 1.34
N SER A 201 -1.55 -13.52 1.61
CA SER A 201 -0.75 -12.81 2.60
C SER A 201 -0.73 -11.27 2.44
N ALA A 202 -0.87 -10.75 1.21
CA ALA A 202 -0.96 -9.31 0.93
C ALA A 202 -2.42 -8.82 0.85
N VAL A 203 -3.33 -9.66 0.38
CA VAL A 203 -4.74 -9.32 0.19
C VAL A 203 -5.49 -9.17 1.52
N PHE A 204 -5.32 -10.13 2.44
CA PHE A 204 -6.00 -10.10 3.74
C PHE A 204 -5.69 -8.82 4.55
N PRO A 205 -4.42 -8.43 4.75
CA PRO A 205 -4.08 -7.20 5.48
C PRO A 205 -4.69 -5.93 4.92
N ALA A 206 -4.71 -5.80 3.58
CA ALA A 206 -5.29 -4.63 2.92
C ALA A 206 -6.80 -4.51 3.22
N TYR A 207 -7.52 -5.63 3.14
CA TYR A 207 -8.96 -5.66 3.42
C TYR A 207 -9.27 -5.47 4.90
N THR A 208 -8.48 -6.07 5.80
CA THR A 208 -8.63 -5.82 7.23
C THR A 208 -8.36 -4.37 7.59
N ASN A 209 -7.43 -3.69 6.90
CA ASN A 209 -7.18 -2.28 7.13
C ASN A 209 -8.38 -1.41 6.70
N PHE A 210 -9.01 -1.70 5.56
CA PHE A 210 -10.27 -1.05 5.18
C PHE A 210 -11.38 -1.28 6.20
N ALA A 211 -11.46 -2.50 6.77
CA ALA A 211 -12.42 -2.81 7.82
C ALA A 211 -12.13 -2.02 9.09
N CYS A 212 -10.86 -1.90 9.51
CA CYS A 212 -10.47 -1.08 10.67
C CYS A 212 -10.86 0.38 10.46
N ILE A 213 -10.53 0.97 9.30
CA ILE A 213 -10.91 2.34 8.95
C ILE A 213 -12.43 2.52 9.05
N ALA A 214 -13.20 1.62 8.43
CA ALA A 214 -14.66 1.68 8.46
C ALA A 214 -15.22 1.58 9.89
N LEU A 215 -14.69 0.68 10.72
CA LEU A 215 -15.12 0.49 12.11
C LEU A 215 -14.77 1.69 13.00
N THR A 216 -13.58 2.25 12.89
CA THR A 216 -13.21 3.43 13.69
C THR A 216 -14.03 4.66 13.30
N TYR A 217 -14.21 4.87 12.00
CA TYR A 217 -14.88 6.06 11.50
C TYR A 217 -16.40 5.95 11.46
N CYS A 218 -17.01 4.78 11.59
CA CYS A 218 -18.48 4.68 11.63
C CYS A 218 -19.09 5.42 12.83
N ILE A 219 -18.33 5.51 13.94
CA ILE A 219 -18.71 6.26 15.14
C ILE A 219 -18.51 7.77 14.93
N ILE A 220 -17.42 8.17 14.27
CA ILE A 220 -17.06 9.58 14.07
C ILE A 220 -17.91 10.22 12.97
N SER A 221 -18.04 9.52 11.83
CA SER A 221 -18.79 9.97 10.67
C SER A 221 -19.54 8.78 10.05
N PRO A 222 -20.85 8.63 10.34
CA PRO A 222 -21.61 7.44 9.96
C PRO A 222 -21.72 7.23 8.45
N LEU A 223 -21.50 8.30 7.66
CA LEU A 223 -21.47 8.25 6.20
C LEU A 223 -20.41 7.28 5.66
N ILE A 224 -19.30 7.04 6.39
CA ILE A 224 -18.27 6.10 5.95
C ILE A 224 -18.81 4.68 5.75
N SER A 225 -19.87 4.32 6.49
CA SER A 225 -20.50 3.00 6.41
C SER A 225 -21.06 2.73 5.01
N ALA A 226 -21.62 3.75 4.35
CA ALA A 226 -22.12 3.62 2.98
C ALA A 226 -20.97 3.35 1.99
N PHE A 227 -19.85 4.07 2.13
CA PHE A 227 -18.65 3.84 1.33
C PHE A 227 -17.99 2.50 1.62
N ALA A 228 -18.05 2.02 2.87
CA ALA A 228 -17.57 0.70 3.24
C ALA A 228 -18.38 -0.41 2.57
N ILE A 229 -19.71 -0.31 2.58
CA ILE A 229 -20.60 -1.26 1.88
C ILE A 229 -20.27 -1.29 0.38
N LEU A 230 -20.12 -0.12 -0.25
CA LEU A 230 -19.74 -0.03 -1.66
C LEU A 230 -18.37 -0.67 -1.91
N THR A 231 -17.39 -0.37 -1.07
CA THR A 231 -16.01 -0.88 -1.18
C THR A 231 -15.97 -2.40 -1.09
N PHE A 232 -16.55 -2.96 -0.02
CA PHE A 232 -16.59 -4.41 0.16
C PHE A 232 -17.49 -5.09 -0.87
N GLY A 233 -18.57 -4.45 -1.33
CA GLY A 233 -19.43 -4.98 -2.40
C GLY A 233 -18.68 -5.13 -3.74
N LEU A 234 -17.94 -4.10 -4.15
CA LEU A 234 -17.11 -4.13 -5.36
C LEU A 234 -15.96 -5.14 -5.24
N LEU A 235 -15.28 -5.17 -4.10
CA LEU A 235 -14.20 -6.13 -3.86
C LEU A 235 -14.72 -7.57 -3.84
N TRP A 236 -15.88 -7.81 -3.22
CA TRP A 236 -16.53 -9.11 -3.20
C TRP A 236 -16.89 -9.58 -4.60
N ALA A 237 -17.51 -8.72 -5.42
CA ALA A 237 -17.87 -9.07 -6.80
C ALA A 237 -16.64 -9.41 -7.65
N ALA A 238 -15.58 -8.59 -7.56
CA ALA A 238 -14.33 -8.81 -8.28
C ALA A 238 -13.63 -10.12 -7.84
N GLN A 239 -13.45 -10.30 -6.53
CA GLN A 239 -12.77 -11.49 -5.99
C GLN A 239 -13.57 -12.77 -6.23
N ARG A 240 -14.90 -12.71 -6.12
CA ARG A 240 -15.77 -13.85 -6.43
C ARG A 240 -15.57 -14.32 -7.87
N TYR A 241 -15.56 -13.40 -8.83
CA TYR A 241 -15.31 -13.74 -10.23
C TYR A 241 -13.93 -14.39 -10.41
N MET A 242 -12.89 -13.80 -9.81
CA MET A 242 -11.53 -14.33 -9.94
C MET A 242 -11.37 -15.72 -9.32
N ILE A 243 -11.95 -15.98 -8.15
CA ILE A 243 -11.90 -17.28 -7.49
C ILE A 243 -12.55 -18.38 -8.35
N PHE A 244 -13.67 -18.08 -9.03
CA PHE A 244 -14.35 -19.08 -9.85
C PHE A 244 -13.68 -19.35 -11.20
N TYR A 245 -13.10 -18.31 -11.82
CA TYR A 245 -12.69 -18.39 -13.23
C TYR A 245 -11.18 -18.32 -13.48
N VAL A 246 -10.38 -17.82 -12.53
CA VAL A 246 -8.96 -17.52 -12.80
C VAL A 246 -8.02 -18.10 -11.74
N TYR A 247 -8.31 -17.90 -10.46
CA TYR A 247 -7.39 -18.30 -9.42
C TYR A 247 -7.32 -19.81 -9.26
N GLN A 248 -6.10 -20.29 -9.06
CA GLN A 248 -5.80 -21.66 -8.67
C GLN A 248 -4.89 -21.60 -7.45
N SER A 249 -5.17 -22.45 -6.45
CA SER A 249 -4.40 -22.46 -5.20
C SER A 249 -3.20 -23.38 -5.36
N ASP A 250 -1.99 -22.83 -5.17
CA ASP A 250 -0.75 -23.61 -5.23
C ASP A 250 -0.57 -24.51 -4.00
N TYR A 251 -1.03 -24.02 -2.84
CA TYR A 251 -1.01 -24.71 -1.56
C TYR A 251 -2.22 -24.29 -0.73
N ASP A 252 -2.56 -25.10 0.28
CA ASP A 252 -3.64 -24.82 1.22
C ASP A 252 -3.06 -24.30 2.55
N THR A 253 -3.69 -23.27 3.11
CA THR A 253 -3.37 -22.70 4.42
C THR A 253 -4.28 -23.22 5.53
N GLY A 254 -5.24 -24.10 5.22
CA GLY A 254 -6.22 -24.64 6.16
C GLY A 254 -7.18 -23.58 6.68
N GLY A 255 -7.33 -22.45 5.97
CA GLY A 255 -8.21 -21.34 6.35
C GLY A 255 -7.70 -20.48 7.51
N VAL A 256 -6.47 -20.69 8.00
CA VAL A 256 -5.95 -20.03 9.21
C VAL A 256 -5.76 -18.51 9.08
N LEU A 257 -5.68 -18.00 7.85
CA LEU A 257 -5.54 -16.57 7.55
C LEU A 257 -6.80 -15.78 7.92
N TYR A 258 -7.98 -16.39 7.81
CA TYR A 258 -9.28 -15.76 8.10
C TYR A 258 -9.50 -15.43 9.59
N PRO A 259 -9.38 -16.36 10.55
CA PRO A 259 -9.56 -16.03 11.96
C PRO A 259 -8.53 -15.00 12.46
N ARG A 260 -7.34 -14.97 11.85
CA ARG A 260 -6.35 -13.92 12.13
C ARG A 260 -6.78 -12.56 11.60
N ALA A 261 -7.28 -12.51 10.38
CA ALA A 261 -7.82 -11.28 9.80
C ALA A 261 -8.95 -10.72 10.67
N LEU A 262 -9.86 -11.59 11.15
CA LEU A 262 -10.91 -11.20 12.09
C LEU A 262 -10.33 -10.63 13.39
N ASN A 263 -9.35 -11.29 14.01
CA ASN A 263 -8.69 -10.77 15.21
C ASN A 263 -7.98 -9.43 14.96
N GLN A 264 -7.45 -9.21 13.75
CA GLN A 264 -6.84 -7.95 13.36
C GLN A 264 -7.88 -6.83 13.21
N THR A 265 -9.11 -7.12 12.76
CA THR A 265 -10.16 -6.09 12.65
C THR A 265 -10.51 -5.45 14.00
N PHE A 266 -10.38 -6.19 15.10
CA PHE A 266 -10.58 -5.66 16.45
C PHE A 266 -9.51 -4.63 16.85
N THR A 267 -8.40 -4.50 16.14
CA THR A 267 -7.43 -3.42 16.44
C THR A 267 -7.95 -2.03 16.06
N GLY A 268 -8.99 -1.95 15.23
CA GLY A 268 -9.68 -0.71 14.90
C GLY A 268 -10.78 -0.29 15.89
N VAL A 269 -11.03 -1.09 16.94
CA VAL A 269 -12.05 -0.87 17.99
C VAL A 269 -11.37 -0.78 19.34
#